data_AF-A0A4Q2Y787-F1
#
_entry.id   AF-A0A4Q2Y787-F1
#
_cell.length_a   1.000
_cell.length_b   1.000
_cell.length_c   1.000
_cell.angle_alpha   90.00
_cell.angle_beta   90.00
_cell.angle_gamma   90.00
#
_symmetry.space_group_name_H-M   'P 1'
#
loop_
_entity.id
_entity.type
_entity.pdbx_description
1 polymer ?
#
loop_
_entity_poly.entity_id
_entity_poly.type
_entity_poly.pdbx_seq_one_letter_code
_entity_poly.pdbx_strand_id
1 'polypeptide(L)'
;MFTAIACLAPVIAANSFSKAVISGPARSDLQNWNYETVDIAPYLNAGKNTLAAVVTYMAEYAPFAQMHYQFGFIVQGDGDTEQVVNTNNTWKIFQNPAYSPVINDIPKLRTYIVMGAGDRVEAAKYPWGWEEPAFDDAAWTPAKPIGWPAKPRGLGTDGNWNLVARTIPFMEEIPQRLATVRRSEGVDVDDDFLQGKNAFTVHRNSKTVILCDQGH
;
A
#
# COMPACT_ATOMS: atom_id res chain seq x y z
N MET A 1 20.02 -11.53 7.29
CA MET A 1 18.73 -11.96 6.71
C MET A 1 17.85 -10.76 6.93
N PHE A 2 17.43 -10.06 5.88
CA PHE A 2 16.85 -8.73 6.06
C PHE A 2 15.37 -8.87 6.40
N THR A 3 15.07 -9.17 7.65
CA THR A 3 13.70 -9.26 8.14
C THR A 3 13.21 -7.88 8.59
N ALA A 4 12.12 -7.40 7.99
CA ALA A 4 11.45 -6.14 8.35
C ALA A 4 10.09 -6.40 8.99
N ILE A 5 9.86 -5.89 10.21
CA ILE A 5 8.58 -6.00 10.95
C ILE A 5 7.62 -4.88 10.56
N ALA A 6 6.66 -5.10 9.66
CA ALA A 6 5.73 -4.05 9.22
C ALA A 6 4.39 -4.07 9.97
N CYS A 7 3.92 -2.91 10.39
CA CYS A 7 2.67 -2.76 11.16
C CYS A 7 1.94 -1.50 10.70
N LEU A 8 0.70 -1.71 10.21
CA LEU A 8 -0.24 -0.79 9.53
C LEU A 8 -0.08 -0.69 8.00
N ALA A 9 -0.95 -1.42 7.30
CA ALA A 9 -1.33 -1.32 5.88
C ALA A 9 -0.24 -1.07 4.82
N PRO A 10 1.05 -1.48 4.94
CA PRO A 10 2.07 -0.98 4.03
C PRO A 10 2.20 -1.88 2.81
N VAL A 11 2.09 -1.29 1.63
CA VAL A 11 2.85 -1.77 0.47
C VAL A 11 4.27 -1.29 0.67
N ILE A 12 5.19 -2.20 1.03
CA ILE A 12 6.62 -1.86 1.03
C ILE A 12 7.10 -1.95 -0.41
N ALA A 13 7.58 -0.84 -0.97
CA ALA A 13 8.25 -0.83 -2.27
C ALA A 13 9.76 -0.70 -2.07
N ALA A 14 10.53 -1.46 -2.86
CA ALA A 14 11.98 -1.34 -2.94
C ALA A 14 12.42 -1.24 -4.41
N ASN A 15 13.06 -0.12 -4.75
CA ASN A 15 13.85 0.16 -5.97
C ASN A 15 13.14 0.20 -7.33
N SER A 16 13.90 0.68 -8.33
CA SER A 16 13.50 0.97 -9.71
C SER A 16 12.66 -0.14 -10.34
N PHE A 17 11.45 0.24 -10.73
CA PHE A 17 10.25 -0.57 -11.05
C PHE A 17 9.27 -0.82 -9.88
N SER A 18 9.49 -0.20 -8.70
CA SER A 18 8.59 -0.21 -7.54
C SER A 18 7.94 -1.57 -7.29
N LYS A 19 8.76 -2.59 -7.01
CA LYS A 19 8.21 -3.92 -6.71
C LYS A 19 7.61 -3.92 -5.31
N ALA A 20 6.30 -4.11 -5.22
CA ALA A 20 5.62 -4.40 -3.97
C ALA A 20 6.22 -5.67 -3.33
N VAL A 21 6.68 -5.55 -2.09
CA VAL A 21 7.32 -6.61 -1.32
C VAL A 21 6.28 -7.39 -0.52
N ILE A 22 5.38 -6.66 0.14
CA ILE A 22 4.36 -7.21 1.03
C ILE A 22 3.17 -6.26 1.11
N SER A 23 1.98 -6.82 1.34
CA SER A 23 0.77 -6.11 1.74
C SER A 23 0.22 -6.74 3.01
N GLY A 24 0.03 -5.95 4.05
CA GLY A 24 -0.36 -6.43 5.37
C GLY A 24 -0.61 -5.26 6.33
N PRO A 25 -0.66 -5.48 7.66
CA PRO A 25 -0.61 -6.77 8.28
C PRO A 25 -1.92 -7.57 8.06
N ALA A 26 -1.91 -8.84 8.44
CA ALA A 26 -3.14 -9.60 8.67
C ALA A 26 -4.13 -8.78 9.52
N ARG A 27 -5.43 -9.01 9.28
CA ARG A 27 -6.50 -8.42 10.10
C ARG A 27 -6.23 -8.67 11.58
N SER A 28 -6.42 -7.64 12.38
CA SER A 28 -5.94 -7.56 13.75
C SER A 28 -6.96 -6.88 14.66
N ASP A 29 -6.81 -7.12 15.95
CA ASP A 29 -7.43 -6.35 17.02
C ASP A 29 -6.33 -5.74 17.92
N LEU A 30 -6.68 -4.86 18.86
CA LEU A 30 -5.70 -4.15 19.69
C LEU A 30 -4.88 -5.10 20.59
N GLN A 31 -5.45 -6.24 20.98
CA GLN A 31 -4.78 -7.27 21.78
C GLN A 31 -3.98 -8.26 20.91
N ASN A 32 -4.28 -8.34 19.62
CA ASN A 32 -3.68 -9.20 18.63
C ASN A 32 -3.27 -8.41 17.39
N TRP A 33 -2.28 -7.54 17.54
CA TRP A 33 -1.80 -6.70 16.46
C TRP A 33 -0.73 -7.44 15.64
N ASN A 34 -1.13 -8.04 14.53
CA ASN A 34 -0.22 -8.83 13.71
C ASN A 34 0.87 -7.94 13.10
N TYR A 35 2.10 -8.44 13.11
CA TYR A 35 3.19 -7.92 12.30
C TYR A 35 3.62 -8.95 11.28
N GLU A 36 4.23 -8.46 10.21
CA GLU A 36 4.76 -9.29 9.15
C GLU A 36 6.29 -9.39 9.22
N THR A 37 6.83 -10.56 8.92
CA THR A 37 8.28 -10.82 8.83
C THR A 37 8.59 -11.19 7.39
N VAL A 38 9.36 -10.37 6.67
CA VAL A 38 9.69 -10.58 5.26
C VAL A 38 11.18 -10.39 5.02
N ASP A 39 11.79 -11.32 4.26
CA ASP A 39 13.17 -11.15 3.78
C ASP A 39 13.21 -10.21 2.57
N ILE A 40 13.74 -9.00 2.78
CA ILE A 40 13.85 -7.99 1.73
C ILE A 40 15.16 -8.08 0.94
N ALA A 41 16.09 -8.97 1.31
CA ALA A 41 17.38 -9.10 0.63
C ALA A 41 17.28 -9.26 -0.90
N PRO A 42 16.32 -10.06 -1.45
CA PRO A 42 16.17 -10.22 -2.90
C PRO A 42 15.72 -8.95 -3.65
N TYR A 43 15.29 -7.91 -2.92
CA TYR A 43 14.76 -6.66 -3.48
C TYR A 43 15.77 -5.51 -3.38
N LEU A 44 16.89 -5.73 -2.68
CA LEU A 44 17.93 -4.73 -2.50
C LEU A 44 18.91 -4.74 -3.68
N ASN A 45 19.36 -3.54 -4.04
CA ASN A 45 20.45 -3.31 -4.98
C ASN A 45 21.74 -2.96 -4.25
N ALA A 46 22.88 -3.19 -4.88
CA ALA A 46 24.14 -2.62 -4.41
C ALA A 46 24.07 -1.08 -4.45
N GLY A 47 24.45 -0.42 -3.35
CA GLY A 47 24.44 1.04 -3.25
C GLY A 47 23.16 1.60 -2.64
N LYS A 48 22.59 2.64 -3.26
CA LYS A 48 21.44 3.38 -2.72
C LYS A 48 20.14 2.58 -2.92
N ASN A 49 19.40 2.41 -1.84
CA ASN A 49 18.07 1.80 -1.82
C ASN A 49 17.08 2.78 -1.20
N THR A 50 15.82 2.72 -1.63
CA THR A 50 14.70 3.40 -0.96
C THR A 50 13.75 2.33 -0.44
N LEU A 51 13.40 2.44 0.84
CA LEU A 51 12.29 1.71 1.43
C LEU A 51 11.13 2.69 1.59
N ALA A 52 10.02 2.36 0.98
CA ALA A 52 8.82 3.19 0.93
C ALA A 52 7.63 2.40 1.44
N ALA A 53 6.67 3.06 2.09
CA ALA A 53 5.46 2.42 2.60
C ALA A 53 4.24 3.33 2.48
N VAL A 54 3.13 2.80 1.98
CA VAL A 54 1.82 3.48 2.02
C VAL A 54 1.06 3.06 3.27
N VAL A 55 0.76 3.97 4.18
CA VAL A 55 -0.01 3.64 5.40
C VAL A 55 -1.44 4.16 5.28
N THR A 56 -2.40 3.25 5.20
CA THR A 56 -3.82 3.60 5.11
C THR A 56 -4.47 3.68 6.48
N TYR A 57 -5.11 4.82 6.75
CA TYR A 57 -5.93 5.05 7.94
C TYR A 57 -7.24 5.71 7.53
N MET A 58 -8.34 4.96 7.63
CA MET A 58 -9.65 5.39 7.13
C MET A 58 -10.55 6.00 8.20
N ALA A 59 -10.11 6.05 9.47
CA ALA A 59 -10.84 6.66 10.58
C ALA A 59 -12.32 6.23 10.65
N GLU A 60 -13.27 7.18 10.65
CA GLU A 60 -14.71 6.93 10.66
C GLU A 60 -15.23 6.21 9.39
N TYR A 61 -14.43 6.15 8.32
CA TYR A 61 -14.75 5.48 7.06
C TYR A 61 -14.14 4.09 6.94
N ALA A 62 -13.50 3.58 8.00
CA ALA A 62 -12.90 2.27 8.00
C ALA A 62 -13.96 1.16 7.79
N PRO A 63 -13.64 0.10 7.02
CA PRO A 63 -14.52 -1.08 6.93
C PRO A 63 -14.66 -1.73 8.31
N PHE A 64 -15.75 -2.43 8.54
CA PHE A 64 -16.04 -3.05 9.85
C PHE A 64 -14.93 -4.01 10.32
N ALA A 65 -14.28 -4.71 9.37
CA ALA A 65 -13.17 -5.62 9.66
C ALA A 65 -11.86 -4.92 10.04
N GLN A 66 -11.79 -3.59 9.98
CA GLN A 66 -10.59 -2.82 10.29
C GLN A 66 -10.70 -2.18 11.67
N MET A 67 -9.92 -2.70 12.61
CA MET A 67 -9.75 -2.05 13.91
C MET A 67 -8.58 -1.07 13.85
N HIS A 68 -8.70 0.03 14.58
CA HIS A 68 -7.69 1.08 14.65
C HIS A 68 -7.55 1.61 16.08
N TYR A 69 -6.37 2.11 16.41
CA TYR A 69 -6.12 2.88 17.63
C TYR A 69 -5.73 4.32 17.27
N GLN A 70 -4.63 4.49 16.55
CA GLN A 70 -4.18 5.75 15.98
C GLN A 70 -3.37 5.50 14.70
N PHE A 71 -2.94 6.56 14.01
CA PHE A 71 -2.01 6.44 12.88
C PHE A 71 -0.60 6.09 13.37
N GLY A 72 0.06 5.15 12.73
CA GLY A 72 1.41 4.74 13.08
C GLY A 72 2.03 3.84 12.02
N PHE A 73 3.34 3.66 12.12
CA PHE A 73 4.08 2.73 11.29
C PHE A 73 5.33 2.33 12.06
N ILE A 74 5.60 1.03 12.10
CA ILE A 74 6.85 0.51 12.64
C ILE A 74 7.46 -0.44 11.61
N VAL A 75 8.76 -0.29 11.44
CA VAL A 75 9.68 -1.24 10.80
C VAL A 75 10.82 -1.48 11.76
N GLN A 76 11.17 -2.74 11.96
CA GLN A 76 12.33 -3.13 12.73
C GLN A 76 13.14 -4.16 11.95
N GLY A 77 14.45 -3.92 11.85
CA GLY A 77 15.42 -4.88 11.37
C GLY A 77 15.72 -5.95 12.43
N ASP A 78 16.00 -7.17 11.97
CA ASP A 78 16.19 -8.35 12.82
C ASP A 78 17.58 -8.41 13.49
N GLY A 79 18.62 -7.88 12.84
CA GLY A 79 19.99 -7.83 13.35
C GLY A 79 20.61 -6.43 13.31
N ASP A 80 21.82 -6.30 13.83
CA ASP A 80 22.53 -5.02 13.94
C ASP A 80 22.75 -4.32 12.59
N THR A 81 22.95 -5.10 11.53
CA THR A 81 23.11 -4.54 10.16
C THR A 81 21.78 -4.06 9.62
N GLU A 82 20.71 -4.79 9.91
CA GLU A 82 19.35 -4.48 9.47
C GLU A 82 18.75 -3.28 10.21
N GLN A 83 19.21 -2.92 11.40
CA GLN A 83 18.65 -1.80 12.21
C GLN A 83 18.69 -0.43 11.50
N VAL A 84 19.47 -0.27 10.44
CA VAL A 84 19.48 0.93 9.59
C VAL A 84 18.09 1.27 9.04
N VAL A 85 17.20 0.29 8.89
CA VAL A 85 15.83 0.49 8.40
C VAL A 85 14.81 0.77 9.51
N ASN A 86 15.23 0.79 10.78
CA ASN A 86 14.30 0.98 11.89
C ASN A 86 13.56 2.32 11.75
N THR A 87 12.24 2.30 11.92
CA THR A 87 11.44 3.52 11.95
C THR A 87 11.86 4.41 13.10
N ASN A 88 12.21 5.65 12.77
CA ASN A 88 12.65 6.68 13.71
C ASN A 88 12.40 8.07 13.08
N ASN A 89 12.99 9.14 13.63
CA ASN A 89 12.83 10.50 13.12
C ASN A 89 13.59 10.82 11.81
N THR A 90 14.39 9.89 11.27
CA THR A 90 15.04 10.05 9.96
C THR A 90 14.12 9.65 8.81
N TRP A 91 13.05 8.89 9.08
CA TRP A 91 12.00 8.61 8.11
C TRP A 91 11.24 9.88 7.74
N LYS A 92 10.77 9.94 6.50
CA LYS A 92 9.99 11.05 5.96
C LYS A 92 8.53 10.63 5.78
N ILE A 93 7.62 11.55 6.07
CA ILE A 93 6.17 11.36 5.95
C ILE A 93 5.60 12.41 5.02
N PHE A 94 4.70 11.95 4.14
CA PHE A 94 3.89 12.78 3.27
C PHE A 94 2.43 12.31 3.33
N GLN A 95 1.54 13.20 3.76
CA GLN A 95 0.11 12.96 3.63
C GLN A 95 -0.28 13.19 2.18
N ASN A 96 -0.63 12.13 1.46
CA ASN A 96 -0.91 12.22 0.03
C ASN A 96 -2.26 12.93 -0.24
N PRO A 97 -2.26 14.17 -0.77
CA PRO A 97 -3.48 14.93 -1.00
C PRO A 97 -4.23 14.50 -2.28
N ALA A 98 -3.69 13.53 -3.02
CA ALA A 98 -4.37 12.95 -4.18
C ALA A 98 -5.56 12.08 -3.79
N TYR A 99 -5.59 11.55 -2.57
CA TYR A 99 -6.66 10.69 -2.09
C TYR A 99 -7.79 11.49 -1.46
N SER A 100 -9.03 11.10 -1.77
CA SER A 100 -10.25 11.56 -1.12
C SER A 100 -11.24 10.41 -1.03
N PRO A 101 -12.06 10.32 0.03
CA PRO A 101 -13.00 9.22 0.16
C PRO A 101 -14.20 9.39 -0.78
N VAL A 102 -14.62 8.29 -1.40
CA VAL A 102 -15.91 8.15 -2.08
C VAL A 102 -16.90 7.55 -1.09
N ILE A 103 -17.73 8.40 -0.52
CA ILE A 103 -18.68 8.01 0.53
C ILE A 103 -19.89 7.30 -0.09
N ASN A 104 -20.19 6.12 0.45
CA ASN A 104 -21.37 5.36 0.07
C ASN A 104 -22.64 6.06 0.57
N ASP A 105 -23.65 6.19 -0.30
CA ASP A 105 -24.99 6.64 0.09
C ASP A 105 -25.77 5.48 0.73
N ILE A 106 -25.43 5.17 1.98
CA ILE A 106 -25.99 4.03 2.73
C ILE A 106 -27.53 4.07 2.79
N PRO A 107 -28.19 5.21 3.07
CA PRO A 107 -29.66 5.29 3.07
C PRO A 107 -30.30 4.91 1.73
N LYS A 108 -29.66 5.30 0.61
CA LYS A 108 -30.15 4.97 -0.74
C LYS A 108 -29.90 3.52 -1.12
N LEU A 109 -28.79 2.93 -0.67
CA LEU A 109 -28.40 1.55 -0.99
C LEU A 109 -29.35 0.51 -0.39
N ARG A 110 -30.04 0.85 0.73
CA ARG A 110 -31.01 -0.05 1.41
C ARG A 110 -30.49 -1.47 1.63
N THR A 111 -29.19 -1.61 1.87
CA THR A 111 -28.52 -2.90 2.10
C THR A 111 -27.47 -2.75 3.19
N TYR A 112 -27.10 -3.87 3.81
CA TYR A 112 -26.04 -3.92 4.79
C TYR A 112 -24.68 -3.98 4.08
N ILE A 113 -23.96 -2.86 4.08
CA ILE A 113 -22.59 -2.76 3.55
C ILE A 113 -21.66 -2.36 4.68
N VAL A 114 -20.63 -3.18 4.88
CA VAL A 114 -19.57 -2.99 5.87
C VAL A 114 -18.20 -2.77 5.22
N MET A 115 -18.20 -2.50 3.92
CA MET A 115 -17.04 -1.98 3.22
C MET A 115 -16.87 -0.50 3.59
N GLY A 116 -15.61 -0.07 3.73
CA GLY A 116 -15.27 1.32 4.00
C GLY A 116 -15.61 2.22 2.81
N ALA A 117 -15.28 3.50 2.92
CA ALA A 117 -15.36 4.40 1.77
C ALA A 117 -14.46 3.91 0.62
N GLY A 118 -14.86 4.17 -0.62
CA GLY A 118 -13.98 3.96 -1.77
C GLY A 118 -12.90 5.05 -1.84
N ASP A 119 -11.91 4.85 -2.71
CA ASP A 119 -10.85 5.84 -2.94
C ASP A 119 -11.08 6.60 -4.25
N ARG A 120 -11.01 7.92 -4.21
CA ARG A 120 -10.85 8.78 -5.38
C ARG A 120 -9.42 9.30 -5.41
N VAL A 121 -8.73 9.06 -6.51
CA VAL A 121 -7.34 9.48 -6.71
C VAL A 121 -7.23 10.54 -7.79
N GLU A 122 -6.67 11.69 -7.45
CA GLU A 122 -6.32 12.76 -8.39
C GLU A 122 -4.87 12.60 -8.86
N ALA A 123 -4.67 12.00 -10.04
CA ALA A 123 -3.33 11.73 -10.58
C ALA A 123 -2.40 12.95 -10.64
N ALA A 124 -2.92 14.15 -10.89
CA ALA A 124 -2.11 15.38 -10.95
C ALA A 124 -1.50 15.79 -9.60
N LYS A 125 -2.04 15.31 -8.48
CA LYS A 125 -1.56 15.58 -7.12
C LYS A 125 -0.72 14.45 -6.54
N TYR A 126 -0.69 13.29 -7.22
CA TYR A 126 -0.01 12.11 -6.73
C TYR A 126 1.51 12.28 -6.86
N PRO A 127 2.31 11.93 -5.83
CA PRO A 127 3.76 12.12 -5.84
C PRO A 127 4.45 11.02 -6.67
N TRP A 128 4.26 10.98 -7.98
CA TRP A 128 4.82 9.94 -8.83
C TRP A 128 6.34 9.79 -8.67
N GLY A 129 6.81 8.54 -8.57
CA GLY A 129 8.22 8.22 -8.39
C GLY A 129 8.72 8.33 -6.94
N TRP A 130 7.86 8.59 -5.95
CA TRP A 130 8.25 8.73 -4.53
C TRP A 130 8.99 7.52 -3.94
N GLU A 131 8.85 6.34 -4.54
CA GLU A 131 9.47 5.09 -4.10
C GLU A 131 10.89 4.91 -4.69
N GLU A 132 11.31 5.80 -5.59
CA GLU A 132 12.58 5.70 -6.30
C GLU A 132 13.75 6.29 -5.50
N PRO A 133 14.96 5.69 -5.57
CA PRO A 133 16.17 6.25 -4.93
C PRO A 133 16.52 7.68 -5.32
N ALA A 134 16.08 8.16 -6.48
CA ALA A 134 16.38 9.50 -6.98
C ALA A 134 15.29 10.53 -6.66
N PHE A 135 14.22 10.14 -5.95
CA PHE A 135 13.16 11.07 -5.60
C PHE A 135 13.63 12.17 -4.64
N ASP A 136 13.15 13.39 -4.85
CA ASP A 136 13.41 14.52 -3.97
C ASP A 136 12.30 14.63 -2.91
N ASP A 137 12.59 14.14 -1.71
CA ASP A 137 11.71 14.17 -0.55
C ASP A 137 12.03 15.33 0.42
N ALA A 138 12.81 16.33 0.00
CA ALA A 138 13.27 17.41 0.89
C ALA A 138 12.11 18.18 1.54
N ALA A 139 10.97 18.31 0.84
CA ALA A 139 9.76 18.95 1.34
C ALA A 139 8.96 18.08 2.32
N TRP A 140 9.28 16.78 2.45
CA TRP A 140 8.55 15.87 3.33
C TRP A 140 8.97 16.07 4.79
N THR A 141 7.99 15.98 5.67
CA THR A 141 8.21 16.20 7.10
C THR A 141 8.87 14.98 7.74
N PRO A 142 9.83 15.16 8.65
CA PRO A 142 10.36 14.05 9.45
C PRO A 142 9.26 13.36 10.25
N ALA A 143 9.34 12.04 10.37
CA ALA A 143 8.47 11.24 11.21
C ALA A 143 8.64 11.64 12.69
N LYS A 144 7.55 11.55 13.45
CA LYS A 144 7.53 11.83 14.88
C LYS A 144 7.28 10.54 15.66
N PRO A 145 8.03 10.29 16.74
CA PRO A 145 7.71 9.17 17.62
C PRO A 145 6.34 9.38 18.24
N ILE A 146 5.59 8.29 18.35
CA ILE A 146 4.32 8.27 19.07
C ILE A 146 4.63 8.12 20.56
N GLY A 147 3.90 8.82 21.42
CA GLY A 147 4.16 8.82 22.87
C GLY A 147 4.14 7.43 23.50
N TRP A 148 3.35 6.50 22.95
CA TRP A 148 3.28 5.12 23.39
C TRP A 148 3.55 4.16 22.22
N PRO A 149 4.75 3.58 22.12
CA PRO A 149 5.11 2.68 21.03
C PRO A 149 4.37 1.35 21.13
N ALA A 150 4.19 0.68 19.98
CA ALA A 150 3.75 -0.70 19.94
C ALA A 150 4.79 -1.61 20.61
N LYS A 151 4.35 -2.66 21.29
CA LYS A 151 5.21 -3.57 22.07
C LYS A 151 4.83 -5.01 21.77
N PRO A 152 5.77 -5.97 21.86
CA PRO A 152 5.43 -7.39 21.88
C PRO A 152 4.34 -7.66 22.91
N ARG A 153 3.37 -8.51 22.55
CA ARG A 153 2.32 -8.90 23.49
C ARG A 153 2.93 -9.45 24.78
N GLY A 154 2.44 -8.94 25.92
CA GLY A 154 2.92 -9.30 27.24
C GLY A 154 4.02 -8.38 27.79
N LEU A 155 4.50 -7.41 26.99
CA LEU A 155 5.45 -6.40 27.45
C LEU A 155 4.75 -5.05 27.69
N GLY A 156 4.81 -4.56 28.92
CA GLY A 156 4.19 -3.30 29.34
C GLY A 156 2.72 -3.44 29.74
N THR A 157 2.11 -2.31 30.10
CA THR A 157 0.71 -2.23 30.59
C THR A 157 -0.19 -1.40 29.67
N ASP A 158 0.37 -0.83 28.61
CA ASP A 158 -0.33 0.09 27.70
C ASP A 158 -1.14 -0.72 26.70
N GLY A 159 -2.46 -0.57 26.68
CA GLY A 159 -3.39 -1.36 25.87
C GLY A 159 -3.48 -0.97 24.40
N ASN A 160 -2.40 -0.44 23.80
CA ASN A 160 -2.45 0.19 22.48
C ASN A 160 -2.37 -0.85 21.36
N TRP A 161 -1.17 -1.40 21.13
CA TRP A 161 -0.90 -2.41 20.12
C TRP A 161 -0.05 -3.53 20.71
N ASN A 162 -0.66 -4.68 20.92
CA ASN A 162 0.02 -5.88 21.37
C ASN A 162 0.50 -6.69 20.16
N LEU A 163 1.75 -6.44 19.78
CA LEU A 163 2.38 -7.04 18.61
C LEU A 163 2.50 -8.56 18.73
N VAL A 164 2.05 -9.28 17.70
CA VAL A 164 2.24 -10.72 17.54
C VAL A 164 2.61 -11.07 16.12
N ALA A 165 3.36 -12.17 15.96
CA ALA A 165 3.67 -12.68 14.63
C ALA A 165 2.38 -13.13 13.93
N ARG A 166 2.30 -12.86 12.64
CA ARG A 166 1.28 -13.46 11.77
C ARG A 166 1.29 -14.99 11.88
N THR A 167 0.09 -15.58 11.89
CA THR A 167 -0.11 -17.04 12.04
C THR A 167 -0.63 -17.73 10.77
N ILE A 168 -0.89 -16.98 9.71
CA ILE A 168 -1.38 -17.48 8.42
C ILE A 168 -0.42 -17.11 7.29
N PRO A 169 -0.37 -17.85 6.17
CA PRO A 169 0.46 -17.46 5.01
C PRO A 169 0.10 -16.08 4.46
N PHE A 170 1.02 -15.42 3.74
CA PHE A 170 0.72 -14.18 3.02
C PHE A 170 -0.39 -14.39 1.98
N MET A 171 -1.09 -13.31 1.64
CA MET A 171 -2.03 -13.35 0.52
C MET A 171 -1.24 -13.50 -0.79
N GLU A 172 -1.74 -14.33 -1.68
CA GLU A 172 -1.18 -14.47 -3.02
C GLU A 172 -1.69 -13.35 -3.93
N GLU A 173 -0.79 -12.77 -4.71
CA GLU A 173 -1.13 -11.83 -5.77
C GLU A 173 -0.56 -12.37 -7.08
N ILE A 174 -1.45 -12.75 -8.00
CA ILE A 174 -1.09 -13.30 -9.30
C ILE A 174 -1.61 -12.36 -10.37
N PRO A 175 -0.72 -11.76 -11.20
CA PRO A 175 -1.16 -10.95 -12.33
C PRO A 175 -2.07 -11.75 -13.26
N GLN A 176 -3.30 -11.25 -13.46
CA GLN A 176 -4.22 -11.77 -14.44
C GLN A 176 -4.45 -10.73 -15.53
N ARG A 177 -4.30 -11.13 -16.79
CA ARG A 177 -4.58 -10.25 -17.94
C ARG A 177 -6.03 -10.37 -18.36
N LEU A 178 -6.61 -9.24 -18.77
CA LEU A 178 -7.87 -9.24 -19.51
C LEU A 178 -7.66 -9.97 -20.84
N ALA A 179 -8.68 -10.68 -21.30
CA ALA A 179 -8.56 -11.62 -22.41
C ALA A 179 -9.08 -11.03 -23.72
N THR A 180 -10.06 -10.13 -23.67
CA THR A 180 -10.77 -9.67 -24.86
C THR A 180 -11.09 -8.18 -24.82
N VAL A 181 -10.87 -7.48 -25.93
CA VAL A 181 -11.42 -6.15 -26.20
C VAL A 181 -12.85 -6.33 -26.71
N ARG A 182 -13.84 -5.99 -25.87
CA ARG A 182 -15.27 -6.09 -26.21
C ARG A 182 -15.78 -4.91 -27.02
N ARG A 183 -15.19 -3.74 -26.82
CA ARG A 183 -15.57 -2.51 -27.52
C ARG A 183 -14.40 -1.54 -27.57
N SER A 184 -14.21 -0.90 -28.71
CA SER A 184 -13.30 0.22 -28.90
C SER A 184 -14.03 1.37 -29.59
N GLU A 185 -13.84 2.59 -29.08
CA GLU A 185 -14.38 3.82 -29.67
C GLU A 185 -13.25 4.86 -29.71
N GLY A 186 -13.05 5.49 -30.86
CA GLY A 186 -11.99 6.50 -31.04
C GLY A 186 -10.56 5.94 -31.11
N VAL A 187 -10.41 4.62 -31.22
CA VAL A 187 -9.15 3.91 -31.48
C VAL A 187 -9.43 2.55 -32.12
N ASP A 188 -8.53 2.06 -32.96
CA ASP A 188 -8.52 0.67 -33.41
C ASP A 188 -7.56 -0.13 -32.54
N VAL A 189 -8.08 -1.12 -31.82
CA VAL A 189 -7.34 -1.93 -30.85
C VAL A 189 -7.99 -3.30 -30.74
N ASP A 190 -7.17 -4.33 -30.75
CA ASP A 190 -7.55 -5.74 -30.70
C ASP A 190 -6.96 -6.43 -29.45
N ASP A 191 -7.15 -7.74 -29.37
CA ASP A 191 -6.70 -8.55 -28.24
C ASP A 191 -5.16 -8.64 -28.15
N ASP A 192 -4.44 -8.38 -29.25
CA ASP A 192 -2.97 -8.39 -29.26
C ASP A 192 -2.40 -7.26 -28.39
N PHE A 193 -3.12 -6.15 -28.22
CA PHE A 193 -2.79 -5.13 -27.22
C PHE A 193 -2.79 -5.70 -25.79
N LEU A 194 -3.79 -6.51 -25.44
CA LEU A 194 -3.89 -7.09 -24.09
C LEU A 194 -2.75 -8.07 -23.80
N GLN A 195 -2.12 -8.64 -24.83
CA GLN A 195 -0.94 -9.50 -24.73
C GLN A 195 0.39 -8.73 -24.85
N GLY A 196 0.35 -7.40 -24.98
CA GLY A 196 1.54 -6.56 -25.18
C GLY A 196 2.22 -6.77 -26.53
N LYS A 197 1.53 -7.37 -27.51
CA LYS A 197 2.04 -7.60 -28.87
C LYS A 197 1.77 -6.42 -29.80
N ASN A 198 0.78 -5.59 -29.47
CA ASN A 198 0.45 -4.38 -30.21
C ASN A 198 0.26 -3.20 -29.26
N ALA A 199 0.48 -1.98 -29.76
CA ALA A 199 0.27 -0.75 -29.01
C ALA A 199 -0.67 0.18 -29.78
N PHE A 200 -1.39 1.02 -29.07
CA PHE A 200 -2.17 2.10 -29.67
C PHE A 200 -1.78 3.44 -29.07
N THR A 201 -2.11 4.52 -29.77
CA THR A 201 -1.81 5.90 -29.34
C THR A 201 -3.11 6.64 -29.01
N VAL A 202 -3.17 7.27 -27.85
CA VAL A 202 -4.23 8.24 -27.51
C VAL A 202 -3.73 9.62 -27.86
N HIS A 203 -4.41 10.31 -28.78
CA HIS A 203 -4.02 11.64 -29.21
C HIS A 203 -4.40 12.71 -28.17
N ARG A 204 -3.71 13.85 -28.20
CA ARG A 204 -4.06 15.00 -27.35
C ARG A 204 -5.47 15.48 -27.69
N ASN A 205 -6.25 15.87 -26.68
CA ASN A 205 -7.62 16.38 -26.82
C ASN A 205 -8.61 15.41 -27.49
N SER A 206 -8.33 14.10 -27.45
CA SER A 206 -9.26 13.07 -27.92
C SER A 206 -9.96 12.36 -26.76
N LYS A 207 -11.04 11.64 -27.09
CA LYS A 207 -11.69 10.69 -26.20
C LYS A 207 -11.58 9.31 -26.83
N THR A 208 -11.05 8.35 -26.07
CA THR A 208 -10.95 6.96 -26.44
C THR A 208 -11.64 6.13 -25.36
N VAL A 209 -12.48 5.18 -25.75
CA VAL A 209 -13.15 4.24 -24.83
C VAL A 209 -12.77 2.84 -25.25
N ILE A 210 -12.25 2.06 -24.31
CA ILE A 210 -11.94 0.64 -24.52
C ILE A 210 -12.63 -0.12 -23.39
N LEU A 211 -13.48 -1.08 -23.75
CA LEU A 211 -14.08 -2.01 -22.82
C LEU A 211 -13.35 -3.34 -22.96
N CYS A 212 -12.69 -3.76 -21.90
CA CYS A 212 -11.98 -5.03 -21.83
C CYS A 212 -12.69 -5.97 -20.84
N ASP A 213 -12.60 -7.26 -21.10
CA ASP A 213 -13.25 -8.30 -20.31
C ASP A 213 -12.28 -9.49 -20.15
N GLN A 214 -12.45 -10.26 -19.08
CA GLN A 214 -11.72 -11.51 -18.85
C GLN A 214 -12.41 -12.72 -19.50
N GLY A 215 -13.65 -12.57 -19.98
CA GLY A 215 -14.33 -13.58 -20.78
C GLY A 215 -15.14 -14.59 -19.96
N HIS A 216 -15.79 -14.13 -18.89
CA HIS A 216 -16.67 -14.94 -18.03
C HIS A 216 -18.14 -14.81 -18.40
#